data_AF-A0AAD6HQN0-F1
#
_entry.id   AF-A0AAD6HQN0-F1
#
_cell.length_a   1.000
_cell.length_b   1.000
_cell.length_c   1.000
_cell.angle_alpha   90.00
_cell.angle_beta   90.00
_cell.angle_gamma   90.00
#
_symmetry.space_group_name_H-M   'P 1'
#
loop_
_entity.id
_entity.type
_entity.pdbx_description
1 polymer ?
#
loop_
_entity_poly.entity_id
_entity_poly.type
_entity_poly.pdbx_seq_one_letter_code
_entity_poly.pdbx_strand_id
1 'polypeptide(L)' 'MANGWSLLVGLIVVVAASLGAWFFSPKGENRTVWRSVLILSFASCYLMWAIVFLAQLHPLISPKKSDMRPGRAPE' A
#
# COMPACT_ATOMS: atom_id res chain seq x y z
N MET A 1 -0.55 16.42 -1.51
CA MET A 1 0.28 16.12 -2.69
C MET A 1 0.94 14.79 -2.45
N ALA A 2 0.69 13.80 -3.31
CA ALA A 2 1.35 12.50 -3.23
C ALA A 2 2.85 12.71 -3.50
N ASN A 3 3.66 12.63 -2.46
CA ASN A 3 5.12 12.75 -2.53
C ASN A 3 5.71 11.35 -2.32
N GLY A 4 6.86 11.04 -2.93
CA GLY A 4 7.52 9.73 -2.78
C GLY A 4 7.76 9.31 -1.32
N TRP A 5 7.76 10.27 -0.40
CA TRP A 5 7.78 10.06 1.05
C TRP A 5 6.64 9.19 1.59
N SER A 6 5.47 9.12 0.94
CA SER A 6 4.38 8.24 1.37
C SER A 6 4.77 6.77 1.35
N LEU A 7 5.64 6.35 0.41
CA LEU A 7 6.16 4.99 0.33
C LEU A 7 7.00 4.66 1.57
N LEU A 8 7.91 5.57 1.95
CA LEU A 8 8.78 5.36 3.11
C LEU A 8 7.96 5.27 4.40
N VAL A 9 6.98 6.15 4.59
CA VAL A 9 6.09 6.11 5.76
C VAL A 9 5.31 4.80 5.79
N GLY A 10 4.70 4.40 4.67
CA GLY A 10 3.98 3.13 4.57
C GLY A 10 4.88 1.93 4.88
N LEU A 11 6.11 1.92 4.37
CA LEU A 11 7.09 0.86 4.63
C LEU A 11 7.45 0.77 6.12
N ILE A 12 7.71 1.90 6.77
CA ILE A 12 8.03 1.95 8.20
C ILE A 12 6.87 1.39 9.04
N VAL A 13 5.63 1.78 8.71
CA VAL A 13 4.43 1.28 9.40
C VAL A 13 4.30 -0.24 9.25
N VAL A 14 4.51 -0.77 8.04
CA VAL A 14 4.40 -2.21 7.75
C VAL A 14 5.51 -3.01 8.46
N VAL A 15 6.73 -2.48 8.48
CA VAL A 15 7.85 -3.10 9.22
C VAL A 15 7.56 -3.11 10.72
N ALA A 16 7.08 -1.99 11.27
CA ALA A 16 6.71 -1.91 12.68
C ALA A 16 5.57 -2.88 13.04
N ALA A 17 4.53 -2.98 12.20
CA ALA A 17 3.45 -3.95 12.37
C ALA A 17 3.95 -5.40 12.28
N SER A 18 4.89 -5.69 11.38
CA SER A 18 5.50 -7.02 11.23
C SER A 18 6.35 -7.41 12.44
N LEU A 19 7.12 -6.46 12.98
CA LEU A 19 7.85 -6.65 14.24
C LEU A 19 6.88 -6.85 15.41
N GLY A 20 5.79 -6.08 15.45
CA GLY A 20 4.70 -6.26 16.41
C GLY A 20 4.11 -7.67 16.33
N ALA A 21 3.77 -8.15 15.14
CA ALA A 21 3.30 -9.52 14.93
C ALA A 21 4.32 -10.56 15.41
N TRP A 22 5.62 -10.34 15.20
CA TRP A 22 6.66 -11.26 15.65
C TRP A 22 6.74 -11.38 17.18
N PHE A 23 6.73 -10.25 17.89
CA PHE A 23 6.91 -10.19 19.34
C PHE A 23 5.62 -10.48 20.12
N PHE A 24 4.49 -9.95 19.67
CA PHE A 24 3.20 -10.05 20.36
C PHE A 24 2.35 -11.26 19.95
N SER A 25 2.81 -12.11 19.03
CA SER A 25 2.10 -13.36 18.70
C SER A 25 1.96 -14.28 19.93
N PRO A 26 0.75 -14.83 20.18
CA PRO A 26 0.47 -15.65 21.36
C PRO A 26 1.36 -16.89 21.40
N LYS A 27 1.80 -17.25 22.61
CA LYS A 27 2.59 -18.47 22.83
C LYS A 27 1.66 -19.67 22.77
N GLY A 28 1.96 -20.63 21.91
CA GLY A 28 1.17 -21.84 21.70
C GLY A 28 1.57 -22.54 20.42
N GLU A 29 0.91 -23.65 20.10
CA GLU A 29 1.18 -24.49 18.93
C GLU A 29 1.06 -23.70 17.61
N ASN A 30 0.10 -22.78 17.54
CA ASN A 30 -0.18 -21.98 16.34
C ASN A 30 0.70 -20.72 16.21
N ARG A 31 1.73 -20.53 17.04
CA ARG A 31 2.53 -19.29 17.06
C ARG A 31 3.18 -18.99 15.70
N THR A 32 3.67 -20.01 15.01
CA THR A 32 4.28 -19.86 13.68
C THR A 32 3.25 -19.44 12.65
N VAL A 33 2.05 -20.01 12.70
CA VAL A 33 0.93 -19.66 11.80
C VAL A 33 0.52 -18.20 12.00
N TRP A 34 0.40 -17.74 13.25
CA TRP A 34 0.11 -16.34 13.56
C TRP A 34 1.17 -15.39 12.99
N ARG A 35 2.45 -15.71 13.19
CA ARG A 35 3.55 -14.88 12.68
C ARG A 35 3.57 -14.83 11.16
N SER A 36 3.47 -15.98 10.50
CA SER A 36 3.59 -16.06 9.04
C SER A 36 2.41 -15.40 8.34
N VAL A 37 1.17 -15.64 8.79
CA VAL A 37 -0.01 -15.09 8.13
C VAL A 37 -0.07 -13.58 8.27
N LEU A 38 0.21 -13.03 9.45
CA LEU A 38 0.19 -11.58 9.68
C LEU A 38 1.27 -10.86 8.87
N ILE A 39 2.51 -11.34 8.94
CA ILE A 39 3.64 -10.72 8.23
C ILE A 39 3.44 -10.81 6.71
N LEU A 40 3.02 -11.97 6.20
CA LEU A 40 2.77 -12.15 4.77
C LEU A 40 1.62 -11.28 4.27
N SER A 41 0.52 -11.18 5.02
CA SER A 41 -0.59 -10.29 4.68
C SER A 41 -0.16 -8.82 4.64
N PHE A 42 0.54 -8.32 5.67
CA PHE A 42 1.01 -6.92 5.68
C PHE A 42 1.94 -6.62 4.51
N ALA A 43 2.89 -7.51 4.22
CA ALA A 43 3.79 -7.38 3.08
C ALA A 43 3.02 -7.36 1.75
N SER A 44 2.06 -8.28 1.57
CA SER A 44 1.30 -8.41 0.31
C SER A 44 0.41 -7.19 0.06
N CYS A 45 -0.29 -6.72 1.09
CA CYS A 45 -1.12 -5.51 1.01
C CYS A 45 -0.28 -4.27 0.69
N TYR A 46 0.90 -4.14 1.33
CA TYR A 46 1.81 -3.04 1.05
C TYR A 46 2.35 -3.07 -0.37
N LEU A 47 2.79 -4.24 -0.86
CA LEU A 47 3.30 -4.37 -2.23
C LEU A 47 2.23 -4.03 -3.27
N MET A 48 1.02 -4.57 -3.12
CA MET A 48 -0.11 -4.24 -4.01
C MET A 48 -0.32 -2.72 -4.05
N TRP A 49 -0.41 -2.07 -2.89
CA TRP A 49 -0.60 -0.63 -2.78
C TRP A 49 0.57 0.18 -3.36
N ALA A 50 1.81 -0.18 -3.02
CA ALA A 50 3.00 0.54 -3.45
C ALA A 50 3.19 0.48 -4.96
N ILE A 51 2.93 -0.68 -5.58
CA ILE A 51 3.04 -0.85 -7.04
C ILE A 51 2.02 0.04 -7.76
N VAL A 52 0.75 0.02 -7.35
CA VAL A 52 -0.28 0.86 -8.01
C VAL A 52 -0.05 2.35 -7.78
N PHE A 53 0.52 2.73 -6.63
CA PHE A 53 0.91 4.10 -6.36
C PHE A 53 2.09 4.54 -7.24
N LEU A 54 3.13 3.72 -7.37
CA LEU A 54 4.29 4.00 -8.22
C LEU A 54 3.89 4.14 -9.70
N ALA A 55 2.92 3.34 -10.16
CA ALA A 55 2.39 3.46 -11.51
C ALA A 55 1.76 4.84 -11.81
N GLN A 56 1.35 5.58 -10.78
CA GLN A 56 0.71 6.90 -10.91
C GLN A 56 1.62 8.07 -10.50
N LEU A 57 2.80 7.82 -9.91
CA LEU A 57 3.63 8.87 -9.31
C LEU A 57 4.22 9.83 -10.36
N HIS A 58 4.64 9.31 -11.51
CA HIS A 58 5.14 10.10 -12.65
C HIS A 58 4.51 9.58 -13.95
N PRO A 59 3.25 9.95 -14.23
CA PRO A 59 2.51 9.38 -15.34
C PRO A 59 3.04 9.90 -16.69
N LEU A 60 3.25 8.99 -17.64
CA LEU A 60 3.63 9.31 -19.02
C LEU A 60 2.42 9.55 -19.93
N ILE A 61 1.24 9.09 -19.50
CA ILE A 61 -0.01 9.15 -20.23
C ILE A 61 -0.98 10.01 -19.44
N SER A 62 -1.61 10.97 -20.10
CA SER A 62 -2.67 11.78 -19.54
C SER A 62 -4.05 11.20 -19.90
N PRO A 63 -5.04 11.27 -19.00
CA PRO A 63 -6.39 10.81 -19.28
C PRO A 63 -7.00 11.61 -20.44
N LYS A 64 -7.52 10.91 -21.45
CA LYS A 64 -8.31 11.50 -22.54
C LYS A 64 -9.74 11.00 -22.44
N LYS A 65 -10.71 11.91 -22.54
CA LYS A 65 -12.14 11.61 -22.47
C LYS A 65 -12.86 12.33 -23.60
N SER A 66 -13.69 11.60 -24.36
CA SER A 66 -14.47 12.14 -25.49
C SER A 66 -15.78 12.80 -25.09
N ASP A 67 -16.35 12.38 -23.96
CA ASP A 67 -17.66 12.85 -23.48
C ASP A 67 -17.55 13.42 -22.06
N MET A 68 -17.56 14.75 -21.95
CA MET A 68 -17.66 15.46 -20.69
C MET A 68 -19.07 16.03 -20.54
N ARG A 69 -19.63 15.87 -19.33
CA ARG A 69 -20.91 16.49 -18.99
C ARG A 69 -20.82 18.01 -19.27
N PRO A 70 -21.81 18.60 -19.95
CA PRO A 70 -21.83 20.04 -20.21
C PRO A 70 -21.65 20.84 -18.92
N GLY A 71 -20.80 21.87 -18.95
CA GLY A 71 -20.47 22.72 -17.80
C GLY A 71 -19.37 22.20 -16.86
N ARG A 72 -18.69 21.10 -17.22
CA ARG A 72 -17.48 20.60 -16.50
C ARG A 72 -16.26 20.44 -17.40
N ALA A 73 -16.30 20.99 -18.61
CA ALA A 73 -15.13 21.02 -19.47
C ALA A 73 -14.07 21.93 -18.81
N PRO A 74 -12.79 21.51 -18.75
CA PRO A 74 -11.71 22.40 -18.36
C PRO A 74 -11.60 23.53 -19.40
N GLU A 75 -11.55 24.78 -18.94
CA GLU A 75 -11.35 25.97 -19.77
C GLU A 75 -9.91 26.07 -20.30
#